data_AF-A0A662A770-F1
#
_entry.id   AF-A0A662A770-F1
#
_cell.length_a   1.000
_cell.length_b   1.000
_cell.length_c   1.000
_cell.angle_alpha   90.00
_cell.angle_beta   90.00
_cell.angle_gamma   90.00
#
_symmetry.space_group_name_H-M   'P 1'
#
loop_
_entity.id
_entity.type
_entity.pdbx_description
1 polymer ?
#
loop_
_entity_poly.entity_id
_entity_poly.type
_entity_poly.pdbx_seq_one_letter_code
_entity_poly.pdbx_strand_id
1 'polypeptide(L)'
;MGIPFLPLGFITPFILLQPWIFYFGFPAKLKFVLGRRYKPYEMIDKPYDEISQIEFKSLAVKIRDFMQEDLNKAVEVHGKHPFSWKTFCKAIFKNFRKLPQFLPTSWSILFIDYHSEYIDKGNLSYKQKSGFLRNFWLMIKNPITFAYFIPIIGWIPIAIKGYRKNSIQNKKPIFGR
;
A
#
# COMPACT_ATOMS: atom_id res chain seq x y z
N MET A 1 8.20 -8.63 16.16
CA MET A 1 8.34 -8.18 14.75
C MET A 1 7.04 -8.53 14.04
N GLY A 2 6.14 -7.57 13.85
CA GLY A 2 4.87 -7.81 13.18
C GLY A 2 5.13 -8.17 11.71
N ILE A 3 4.51 -9.25 11.24
CA ILE A 3 4.53 -9.63 9.83
C ILE A 3 4.05 -8.40 9.03
N PRO A 4 4.76 -7.96 7.98
CA PRO A 4 4.26 -6.88 7.13
C PRO A 4 2.86 -7.28 6.64
N PHE A 5 1.88 -6.40 6.84
CA PHE A 5 0.50 -6.63 6.42
C PHE A 5 0.50 -7.00 4.93
N LEU A 6 0.36 -8.29 4.64
CA LEU A 6 0.07 -8.79 3.30
C LEU A 6 -1.45 -8.82 3.20
N PRO A 7 -2.08 -7.92 2.43
CA PRO A 7 -3.51 -7.99 2.20
C PRO A 7 -3.79 -9.22 1.33
N LEU A 8 -3.98 -10.35 2.01
CA LEU A 8 -4.42 -11.59 1.41
C LEU A 8 -5.89 -11.40 1.00
N GLY A 9 -6.15 -11.47 -0.30
CA GLY A 9 -7.47 -11.23 -0.86
C GLY A 9 -7.46 -11.47 -2.36
N PHE A 10 -8.52 -11.03 -3.04
CA PHE A 10 -8.67 -11.24 -4.49
C PHE A 10 -7.52 -10.61 -5.31
N ILE A 11 -6.80 -9.65 -4.74
CA ILE A 11 -5.70 -8.92 -5.40
C ILE A 11 -4.37 -9.67 -5.34
N THR A 12 -4.23 -10.62 -4.42
CA THR A 12 -2.97 -11.32 -4.15
C THR A 12 -2.41 -12.06 -5.36
N PRO A 13 -3.22 -12.76 -6.20
CA PRO A 13 -2.68 -13.39 -7.41
C PRO A 13 -2.09 -12.38 -8.40
N PHE A 14 -2.56 -11.13 -8.40
CA PHE A 14 -2.10 -10.10 -9.33
C PHE A 14 -0.71 -9.54 -9.00
N ILE A 15 -0.11 -9.92 -7.87
CA ILE A 15 1.29 -9.60 -7.54
C ILE A 15 2.24 -10.11 -8.64
N LEU A 16 1.94 -11.27 -9.23
CA LEU A 16 2.74 -11.84 -10.32
C LEU A 16 2.72 -10.97 -11.58
N LEU A 17 1.65 -10.18 -11.75
CA LEU A 17 1.54 -9.22 -12.84
C LEU A 17 2.27 -7.92 -12.48
N GLN A 18 2.03 -7.40 -11.28
CA GLN A 18 2.64 -6.17 -10.79
C GLN A 18 2.92 -6.25 -9.28
N PRO A 19 4.20 -6.35 -8.86
CA PRO A 19 4.56 -6.45 -7.45
C PRO A 19 4.06 -5.30 -6.56
N TRP A 20 3.88 -4.10 -7.13
CA TRP A 20 3.41 -2.90 -6.43
C TRP A 20 1.89 -2.73 -6.42
N ILE A 21 1.11 -3.75 -6.85
CA ILE A 21 -0.35 -3.65 -6.88
C ILE A 21 -0.99 -3.41 -5.50
N PHE A 22 -0.28 -3.72 -4.42
CA PHE A 22 -0.73 -3.42 -3.06
C PHE A 22 -0.86 -1.94 -2.73
N TYR A 23 -0.17 -1.06 -3.46
CA TYR A 23 -0.35 0.40 -3.32
C TYR A 23 -1.60 0.91 -4.05
N PHE A 24 -2.35 0.03 -4.72
CA PHE A 24 -3.56 0.42 -5.40
C PHE A 24 -4.65 0.76 -4.39
N GLY A 25 -5.15 2.00 -4.44
CA GLY A 25 -6.31 2.43 -3.66
C GLY A 25 -7.59 1.82 -4.21
N PHE A 26 -7.96 0.63 -3.73
CA PHE A 26 -9.22 -0.01 -4.11
C PHE A 26 -10.42 0.83 -3.64
N PRO A 27 -11.54 0.85 -4.40
CA PRO A 27 -12.71 1.66 -4.09
C PRO A 27 -13.53 1.05 -2.95
N ALA A 28 -12.96 0.98 -1.75
CA ALA A 28 -13.59 0.41 -0.57
C ALA A 28 -14.81 1.24 -0.13
N LYS A 29 -15.93 0.57 0.15
CA LYS A 29 -17.09 1.17 0.81
C LYS A 29 -16.87 1.13 2.31
N LEU A 30 -16.14 2.13 2.82
CA LEU A 30 -15.90 2.27 4.25
C LEU A 30 -17.23 2.57 4.96
N LYS A 31 -17.49 1.82 6.03
CA LYS A 31 -18.62 2.00 6.94
C LYS A 31 -18.09 2.12 8.34
N PHE A 32 -18.40 3.23 9.00
CA PHE A 32 -18.13 3.42 10.42
C PHE A 32 -19.28 2.80 11.21
N VAL A 33 -18.94 1.92 12.15
CA VAL A 33 -19.92 1.27 13.02
C VAL A 33 -19.52 1.57 14.45
N LEU A 34 -20.51 1.96 15.26
CA LEU A 34 -20.34 2.16 16.68
C LEU A 34 -20.50 0.81 17.38
N GLY A 35 -19.43 0.32 18.02
CA GLY A 35 -19.48 -0.88 18.85
C GLY A 35 -20.14 -0.65 20.21
N ARG A 36 -20.21 -1.70 21.03
CA ARG A 36 -20.72 -1.58 22.40
C ARG A 36 -19.83 -0.67 23.26
N ARG A 37 -20.41 -0.06 24.30
CA ARG A 37 -19.64 0.73 25.29
C ARG A 37 -18.98 -0.20 26.30
N TYR A 38 -17.67 -0.04 26.49
CA TYR A 38 -16.91 -0.78 27.49
C TYR A 38 -16.69 0.08 28.73
N LYS A 39 -16.81 -0.55 29.91
CA LYS A 39 -16.46 0.05 31.19
C LYS A 39 -15.52 -0.91 31.92
N PRO A 40 -14.20 -0.83 31.65
CA PRO A 40 -13.23 -1.80 32.17
C PRO A 40 -13.26 -1.97 33.70
N TYR A 41 -13.60 -0.90 34.43
CA TYR A 41 -13.72 -0.91 35.88
C TYR A 41 -14.92 -1.70 36.41
N GLU A 42 -15.95 -1.94 35.60
CA GLU A 42 -17.09 -2.83 35.95
C GLU A 42 -16.80 -4.29 35.56
N MET A 43 -15.66 -4.55 34.91
CA MET A 43 -15.28 -5.89 34.41
C MET A 43 -14.24 -6.58 35.29
N ILE A 44 -13.91 -5.97 36.43
CA ILE A 44 -12.91 -6.39 37.41
C ILE A 44 -13.58 -6.41 38.79
N ASP A 45 -13.22 -7.39 39.61
CA ASP A 45 -13.76 -7.52 40.98
C ASP A 45 -12.81 -6.94 42.04
N LYS A 46 -11.73 -6.29 41.62
CA LYS A 46 -10.65 -5.77 42.47
C LYS A 46 -10.44 -4.26 42.28
N PRO A 47 -9.95 -3.56 43.30
CA PRO A 47 -9.43 -2.20 43.15
C PRO A 47 -8.32 -2.12 42.10
N TYR A 48 -8.20 -0.96 41.44
CA TYR A 48 -7.19 -0.73 40.40
C TYR A 48 -5.76 -1.04 40.86
N ASP A 49 -5.42 -0.67 42.11
CA ASP A 49 -4.08 -0.82 42.67
C ASP A 49 -3.68 -2.27 42.94
N GLU A 50 -4.64 -3.19 42.93
CA GLU A 50 -4.44 -4.63 43.16
C GLU A 50 -4.39 -5.46 41.87
N ILE A 51 -4.54 -4.81 40.71
CA ILE A 51 -4.53 -5.48 39.42
C ILE A 51 -3.10 -5.70 38.94
N SER A 52 -2.76 -6.97 38.70
CA SER A 52 -1.50 -7.31 38.07
C SER A 52 -1.48 -6.95 36.58
N GLN A 53 -0.29 -6.78 36.01
CA GLN A 53 -0.11 -6.57 34.56
C GLN A 53 -0.70 -7.71 33.71
N ILE A 54 -0.69 -8.94 34.23
CA ILE A 54 -1.24 -10.12 33.55
C ILE A 54 -2.76 -10.02 33.46
N GLU A 55 -3.42 -9.62 34.55
CA GLU A 55 -4.87 -9.39 34.61
C GLU A 55 -5.29 -8.20 33.72
N PHE A 56 -4.50 -7.13 33.69
CA PHE A 56 -4.77 -6.01 32.79
C PHE A 56 -4.69 -6.44 31.31
N LYS A 57 -3.68 -7.24 30.97
CA LYS A 57 -3.52 -7.78 29.61
C LYS A 57 -4.67 -8.72 29.24
N SER A 58 -5.13 -9.57 30.16
CA SER A 58 -6.27 -10.45 29.89
C SER A 58 -7.56 -9.67 29.68
N LEU A 59 -7.78 -8.60 30.44
CA LEU A 59 -8.91 -7.68 30.25
C LEU A 59 -8.86 -6.99 28.86
N ALA A 60 -7.68 -6.51 28.45
CA ALA A 60 -7.49 -5.92 27.14
C ALA A 60 -7.78 -6.91 25.99
N VAL A 61 -7.35 -8.17 26.14
CA VAL A 61 -7.65 -9.24 25.17
C VAL A 61 -9.16 -9.47 25.10
N LYS A 62 -9.85 -9.53 26.25
CA LYS A 62 -11.31 -9.71 26.32
C LYS A 62 -12.06 -8.58 25.61
N ILE A 63 -11.67 -7.33 25.83
CA ILE A 63 -12.26 -6.17 25.15
C ILE A 63 -11.99 -6.24 23.63
N ARG A 64 -10.77 -6.59 23.22
CA ARG A 64 -10.43 -6.78 21.81
C ARG A 64 -11.31 -7.84 21.15
N ASP A 65 -11.56 -8.95 21.84
CA ASP A 65 -12.40 -10.04 21.31
C ASP A 65 -13.87 -9.58 21.15
N PHE A 66 -14.38 -8.78 22.08
CA PHE A 66 -15.69 -8.14 21.94
C PHE A 66 -15.76 -7.16 20.76
N MET A 67 -14.73 -6.35 20.56
CA MET A 67 -14.66 -5.47 19.39
C MET A 67 -14.64 -6.26 18.09
N GLN A 68 -13.92 -7.39 18.07
CA GLN A 68 -13.88 -8.27 16.91
C GLN A 68 -15.25 -8.90 16.62
N GLU A 69 -15.99 -9.30 17.64
CA GLU A 69 -17.36 -9.80 17.52
C GLU A 69 -18.30 -8.73 16.92
N ASP A 70 -18.22 -7.48 17.41
CA ASP A 70 -19.03 -6.36 16.89
C ASP A 70 -18.68 -6.06 15.43
N LEU A 71 -17.40 -6.12 15.06
CA LEU A 71 -16.93 -5.97 13.69
C LEU A 71 -17.43 -7.11 12.78
N ASN A 72 -17.41 -8.36 13.26
CA ASN A 72 -17.90 -9.49 12.49
C ASN A 72 -19.40 -9.34 12.17
N LYS A 73 -20.22 -8.93 13.14
CA LYS A 73 -21.64 -8.61 12.93
C LYS A 73 -21.82 -7.48 11.92
N ALA A 74 -21.00 -6.43 12.01
CA ALA A 74 -21.02 -5.34 11.04
C ALA A 74 -20.66 -5.81 9.61
N VAL A 75 -19.70 -6.73 9.47
CA VAL A 75 -19.32 -7.33 8.18
C VAL A 75 -20.46 -8.19 7.60
N GLU A 76 -21.22 -8.91 8.42
CA GLU A 76 -22.38 -9.66 7.92
C GLU A 76 -23.46 -8.74 7.32
N VAL A 77 -23.69 -7.59 7.95
CA VAL A 77 -24.71 -6.62 7.51
C VAL A 77 -24.22 -5.78 6.32
N HIS A 78 -22.98 -5.31 6.36
CA HIS A 78 -22.47 -4.30 5.42
C HIS A 78 -21.38 -4.81 4.46
N GLY A 79 -20.74 -5.94 4.76
CA GLY A 79 -19.56 -6.45 4.07
C GLY A 79 -19.84 -7.26 2.79
N LYS A 80 -21.12 -7.52 2.45
CA LYS A 80 -21.49 -8.31 1.24
C LYS A 80 -20.96 -7.70 -0.07
N HIS A 81 -20.85 -6.37 -0.13
CA HIS A 81 -20.38 -5.65 -1.32
C HIS A 81 -19.35 -4.58 -0.93
N PRO A 82 -18.10 -4.99 -0.60
CA PRO A 82 -17.11 -4.11 0.01
C PRO A 82 -16.51 -3.10 -0.97
N PHE A 83 -16.76 -3.27 -2.28
CA PHE A 83 -16.20 -2.40 -3.33
C PHE A 83 -17.28 -1.63 -4.08
N SER A 84 -16.99 -0.35 -4.37
CA SER A 84 -17.83 0.52 -5.19
C SER A 84 -17.33 0.61 -6.63
N TRP A 85 -17.32 -0.53 -7.33
CA TRP A 85 -16.80 -0.64 -8.70
C TRP A 85 -17.45 0.34 -9.68
N LYS A 86 -18.76 0.59 -9.56
CA LYS A 86 -19.48 1.53 -10.43
C LYS A 86 -18.91 2.95 -10.30
N THR A 87 -18.75 3.44 -9.07
CA THR A 87 -18.18 4.77 -8.79
C THR A 87 -16.73 4.82 -9.26
N PHE A 88 -15.97 3.75 -9.02
CA PHE A 88 -14.59 3.64 -9.45
C PHE A 88 -14.44 3.76 -10.97
N CYS A 89 -15.14 2.92 -11.75
CA CYS A 89 -15.07 2.97 -13.20
C CYS A 89 -15.51 4.34 -13.73
N LYS A 90 -16.58 4.94 -13.18
CA LYS A 90 -17.00 6.30 -13.55
C LYS A 90 -15.90 7.33 -13.30
N ALA A 91 -15.20 7.25 -12.16
CA ALA A 91 -14.09 8.14 -11.85
C ALA A 91 -12.88 7.94 -12.77
N ILE A 92 -12.57 6.68 -13.12
CA ILE A 92 -11.52 6.31 -14.07
C ILE A 92 -11.80 6.90 -15.45
N PHE A 93 -13.00 6.69 -16.01
CA PHE A 93 -13.36 7.23 -17.32
C PHE A 93 -13.37 8.76 -17.33
N LYS A 94 -13.90 9.40 -16.27
CA LYS A 94 -13.87 10.87 -16.14
C LYS A 94 -12.44 11.43 -16.09
N ASN A 95 -11.49 10.68 -15.55
CA ASN A 95 -10.11 11.12 -15.33
C ASN A 95 -9.09 10.32 -16.14
N PHE A 96 -9.48 9.72 -17.27
CA PHE A 96 -8.64 8.77 -18.01
C PHE A 96 -7.23 9.32 -18.32
N ARG A 97 -7.15 10.60 -18.70
CA ARG A 97 -5.87 11.28 -19.01
C ARG A 97 -4.91 11.38 -17.81
N LYS A 98 -5.44 11.31 -16.59
CA LYS A 98 -4.70 11.36 -15.32
C LYS A 98 -4.41 9.98 -14.73
N LEU A 99 -4.85 8.89 -15.36
CA LEU A 99 -4.58 7.53 -14.87
C LEU A 99 -3.13 7.25 -14.56
N PRO A 100 -2.16 7.75 -15.35
CA PRO A 100 -0.76 7.51 -15.02
C PRO A 100 -0.26 8.15 -13.72
N GLN A 101 -1.05 9.02 -13.08
CA GLN A 101 -0.74 9.58 -11.77
C GLN A 101 -1.38 8.75 -10.65
N PHE A 102 -2.61 8.29 -10.88
CA PHE A 102 -3.43 7.61 -9.87
C PHE A 102 -3.14 6.12 -9.73
N LEU A 103 -2.70 5.46 -10.81
CA LEU A 103 -2.43 4.03 -10.79
C LEU A 103 -0.97 3.77 -10.45
N PRO A 104 -0.67 2.88 -9.48
CA PRO A 104 0.71 2.57 -9.10
C PRO A 104 1.51 1.94 -10.25
N THR A 105 0.82 1.46 -11.30
CA THR A 105 1.38 0.90 -12.53
C THR A 105 2.42 1.80 -13.21
N SER A 106 2.20 3.11 -13.21
CA SER A 106 3.01 4.09 -13.95
C SER A 106 3.98 4.85 -13.05
N TRP A 107 3.95 4.59 -11.74
CA TRP A 107 4.87 5.23 -10.81
C TRP A 107 6.32 4.85 -11.09
N SER A 108 6.59 3.65 -11.60
CA SER A 108 7.93 3.25 -12.04
C SER A 108 8.50 4.21 -13.10
N ILE A 109 7.69 4.63 -14.07
CA ILE A 109 8.06 5.60 -15.11
C ILE A 109 8.40 6.94 -14.47
N LEU A 110 7.54 7.41 -13.56
CA LEU A 110 7.72 8.68 -12.86
C LEU A 110 8.96 8.67 -11.96
N PHE A 111 9.18 7.62 -11.17
CA PHE A 111 10.36 7.53 -10.30
C PHE A 111 11.66 7.44 -11.09
N ILE A 112 11.68 6.69 -12.19
CA ILE A 112 12.87 6.59 -13.04
C ILE A 112 13.19 7.95 -13.69
N ASP A 113 12.18 8.65 -14.19
CA ASP A 113 12.36 9.98 -14.77
C ASP A 113 12.83 11.01 -13.72
N TYR A 114 12.22 11.00 -12.53
CA TYR A 114 12.65 11.85 -11.42
C TYR A 114 14.09 11.56 -11.00
N HIS A 115 14.45 10.28 -10.81
CA HIS A 115 15.81 9.90 -10.46
C HIS A 115 16.81 10.35 -11.53
N SER A 116 16.48 10.16 -12.82
CA SER A 116 17.36 10.57 -13.91
C SER A 116 17.59 12.08 -13.96
N GLU A 117 16.56 12.89 -13.78
CA GLU A 117 16.70 14.36 -13.86
C GLU A 117 17.24 14.97 -12.57
N TYR A 118 16.73 14.54 -11.40
CA TYR A 118 17.08 15.13 -10.12
C TYR A 118 18.41 14.59 -9.57
N ILE A 119 18.60 13.26 -9.59
CA ILE A 119 19.79 12.62 -8.99
C ILE A 119 20.93 12.54 -9.99
N ASP A 120 20.70 11.95 -11.17
CA ASP A 120 21.80 11.69 -12.11
C ASP A 120 22.30 12.97 -12.81
N LYS A 121 21.39 13.92 -13.09
CA LYS A 121 21.72 15.20 -13.74
C LYS A 121 21.80 16.40 -12.78
N GLY A 122 21.47 16.21 -11.50
CA GLY A 122 21.52 17.28 -10.50
C GLY A 122 20.52 18.43 -10.73
N ASN A 123 19.42 18.21 -11.47
CA ASN A 123 18.43 19.25 -11.72
C ASN A 123 17.48 19.43 -10.52
N LEU A 124 17.93 20.21 -9.53
CA LEU A 124 17.18 20.48 -8.29
C LEU A 124 15.84 21.22 -8.55
N SER A 125 15.71 21.87 -9.69
CA SER A 125 14.49 22.59 -10.09
C SER A 125 13.49 21.71 -10.87
N TYR A 126 13.78 20.42 -11.04
CA TYR A 126 12.98 19.53 -11.87
C TYR A 126 11.54 19.42 -11.37
N LYS A 127 10.59 19.91 -12.19
CA LYS A 127 9.16 19.72 -11.99
C LYS A 127 8.68 18.60 -12.89
N GLN A 128 8.39 17.46 -12.29
CA GLN A 128 7.91 16.29 -13.01
C GLN A 128 6.58 16.59 -13.72
N LYS A 129 6.61 16.53 -15.05
CA LYS A 129 5.41 16.64 -15.89
C LYS A 129 4.82 15.25 -16.08
N SER A 130 3.51 15.14 -15.91
CA SER A 130 2.79 13.89 -16.05
C SER A 130 1.58 14.06 -16.99
N GLY A 131 1.33 13.02 -17.78
CA GLY A 131 0.27 12.98 -18.78
C GLY A 131 0.44 11.74 -19.65
N PHE A 132 -0.62 11.26 -20.30
CA PHE A 132 -0.59 9.99 -21.04
C PHE A 132 0.55 9.93 -22.09
N LEU A 133 0.61 10.90 -23.01
CA LEU A 133 1.64 10.97 -24.05
C LEU A 133 3.05 11.15 -23.47
N ARG A 134 3.19 11.96 -22.42
CA ARG A 134 4.48 12.18 -21.76
C ARG A 134 4.99 10.88 -21.14
N ASN A 135 4.14 10.12 -20.45
CA ASN A 135 4.54 8.85 -19.87
C ASN A 135 4.94 7.84 -20.95
N PHE A 136 4.18 7.75 -22.04
CA PHE A 136 4.57 6.92 -23.18
C PHE A 136 5.95 7.32 -23.74
N TRP A 137 6.20 8.62 -23.90
CA TRP A 137 7.50 9.11 -24.36
C TRP A 137 8.64 8.84 -23.36
N LEU A 138 8.36 8.97 -22.06
CA LEU A 138 9.30 8.60 -21.00
C LEU A 138 9.64 7.11 -21.01
N MET A 139 8.70 6.25 -21.41
CA MET A 139 8.97 4.82 -21.56
C MET A 139 9.94 4.55 -22.71
N ILE A 140 9.79 5.26 -23.84
CA ILE A 140 10.73 5.18 -24.97
C ILE A 140 12.13 5.69 -24.55
N LYS A 141 12.20 6.83 -23.85
CA LYS A 141 13.46 7.40 -23.34
C LYS A 141 14.16 6.46 -22.34
N ASN A 142 13.39 5.76 -21.51
CA ASN A 142 13.88 4.84 -20.49
C ASN A 142 13.35 3.42 -20.72
N PRO A 143 13.93 2.64 -21.63
CA PRO A 143 13.35 1.36 -22.07
C PRO A 143 13.23 0.31 -20.95
N ILE A 144 14.02 0.45 -19.88
CA ILE A 144 13.87 -0.41 -18.68
C ILE A 144 12.47 -0.31 -18.05
N THR A 145 11.75 0.80 -18.26
CA THR A 145 10.38 0.97 -17.76
C THR A 145 9.42 -0.05 -18.37
N PHE A 146 9.62 -0.50 -19.62
CA PHE A 146 8.77 -1.54 -20.24
C PHE A 146 8.80 -2.84 -19.44
N ALA A 147 9.94 -3.16 -18.83
CA ALA A 147 10.08 -4.35 -18.01
C ALA A 147 9.16 -4.35 -16.77
N TYR A 148 8.74 -3.17 -16.29
CA TYR A 148 7.78 -3.06 -15.19
C TYR A 148 6.35 -3.43 -15.62
N PHE A 149 6.07 -3.50 -16.92
CA PHE A 149 4.73 -3.84 -17.45
C PHE A 149 4.64 -5.26 -17.99
N ILE A 150 5.75 -6.02 -17.99
CA ILE A 150 5.80 -7.40 -18.46
C ILE A 150 5.81 -8.31 -17.22
N PRO A 151 4.70 -9.00 -16.91
CA PRO A 151 4.63 -9.95 -15.81
C PRO A 151 5.74 -10.98 -15.88
N ILE A 152 6.35 -11.30 -14.74
CA ILE A 152 7.36 -12.36 -14.55
C ILE A 152 8.67 -12.13 -15.34
N ILE A 153 8.60 -12.11 -16.68
CA ILE A 153 9.76 -11.95 -17.57
C ILE A 153 10.42 -10.59 -17.39
N GLY A 154 9.63 -9.52 -17.24
CA GLY A 154 10.14 -8.17 -17.02
C GLY A 154 10.89 -8.03 -15.68
N TRP A 155 10.69 -8.95 -14.74
CA TRP A 155 11.43 -8.91 -13.48
C TRP A 155 12.91 -9.30 -13.67
N ILE A 156 13.24 -10.09 -14.69
CA ILE A 156 14.61 -10.50 -14.98
C ILE A 156 15.52 -9.29 -15.20
N PRO A 157 15.26 -8.38 -16.18
CA PRO A 157 16.10 -7.21 -16.38
C PRO A 157 16.05 -6.21 -15.21
N ILE A 158 14.93 -6.11 -14.50
CA ILE A 158 14.82 -5.26 -13.30
C ILE A 158 15.75 -5.78 -12.19
N ALA A 159 15.71 -7.09 -11.92
CA ALA A 159 16.57 -7.74 -10.93
C ALA A 159 18.04 -7.59 -11.32
N ILE A 160 18.40 -7.92 -12.56
CA ILE A 160 19.77 -7.74 -13.06
C ILE A 160 20.21 -6.30 -12.83
N LYS A 161 19.44 -5.28 -13.25
CA LYS A 161 19.82 -3.88 -13.04
C LYS A 161 19.93 -3.50 -11.56
N GLY A 162 18.98 -3.94 -10.73
CA GLY A 162 18.94 -3.63 -9.30
C GLY A 162 20.12 -4.22 -8.51
N TYR A 163 20.53 -5.44 -8.86
CA TYR A 163 21.62 -6.17 -8.20
C TYR A 163 23.00 -5.87 -8.80
N ARG A 164 23.11 -5.41 -10.05
CA ARG A 164 24.39 -5.25 -10.78
C ARG A 164 25.35 -4.19 -10.22
N LYS A 165 24.99 -3.43 -9.17
CA LYS A 165 25.90 -2.51 -8.46
C LYS A 165 25.64 -2.36 -6.95
N ASN A 166 24.65 -3.05 -6.39
CA ASN A 166 24.26 -2.94 -4.98
C ASN A 166 24.51 -4.28 -4.26
N SER A 167 25.78 -4.60 -4.01
CA SER A 167 26.10 -5.53 -2.93
C SER A 167 25.79 -4.82 -1.60
N ILE A 168 25.19 -5.52 -0.64
CA ILE A 168 24.98 -5.02 0.73
C ILE A 168 26.31 -4.53 1.33
N GLN A 169 27.44 -5.05 0.87
CA GLN A 169 28.79 -4.66 1.31
C GLN A 169 29.27 -3.29 0.81
N ASN A 170 28.67 -2.72 -0.25
CA ASN A 170 29.17 -1.49 -0.90
C ASN A 170 28.29 -0.24 -0.70
N LYS A 171 27.26 -0.30 0.16
CA LYS A 171 26.43 0.88 0.44
C LYS A 171 27.15 1.81 1.43
N LYS A 172 27.47 3.03 0.99
CA LYS A 172 27.68 4.15 1.92
C LYS A 172 26.38 4.41 2.69
N PRO A 173 26.44 4.71 3.99
CA PRO A 173 25.25 5.00 4.78
C PRO A 173 24.50 6.20 4.17
N ILE A 174 23.18 6.05 4.03
CA ILE A 174 22.29 7.06 3.43
C ILE A 174 22.13 8.28 4.35
N PHE A 175 22.44 8.12 5.63
CA PHE A 175 22.63 9.21 6.58
C PHE A 175 24.09 9.23 6.99
N GLY A 176 24.80 10.29 6.60
CA GLY A 176 26.11 10.58 7.14
C GLY A 176 26.01 10.76 8.66
N ARG A 177 26.93 10.15 9.39
CA ARG A 177 27.50 10.81 10.56
C ARG A 177 28.59 11.75 10.05
#